data_AF-A0A960XNS4-F1
#
_entry.id   AF-A0A960XNS4-F1
#
_cell.length_a   1.000
_cell.length_b   1.000
_cell.length_c   1.000
_cell.angle_alpha   90.00
_cell.angle_beta   90.00
_cell.angle_gamma   90.00
#
_symmetry.space_group_name_H-M   'P 1'
#
loop_
_entity.id
_entity.type
_entity.pdbx_description
1 polymer ?
#
loop_
_entity_poly.entity_id
_entity_poly.type
_entity_poly.pdbx_seq_one_letter_code
_entity_poly.pdbx_strand_id
1 'polypeptide(L)'
;CPCAAARKAAARLLVALILLGLQAGAAVFDIDPDRSTITVSGNLAGITVKEQAPGSLTSKLAGKLTVEVSPDTIQFLEGELIRVQDNGNWQPKANGEAGSEAGAFGGKASNFLVSAVAAGRDMELSLVSEVLGLANGEFPADGLVFSFPVGGTAAFDYLATGLLAASGRLQLEGYGTNVAATPATLTTEGATQTLTIPLDTTYEFALISETTPDTEVIIKGQLVATRTVGAAPTDFAGFIETFFPGETDPQIIGPTANSDGDLLINFVEFAFGLDPTQPDEGLIPLNAELLDANTVLLTFDRPTGLQGVGYPVFGATALGEWQRLDVPESTEDLGNGREQVTVQLDLSGVPGPSQFARLGVEMLP
;
A
#
# COMPACT_ATOMS: atom_id res chain seq x y z
N CYS A 1 -36.60 -10.06 62.03
CA CYS A 1 -35.61 -9.53 61.08
C CYS A 1 -35.62 -10.37 59.81
N PRO A 2 -36.15 -9.89 58.67
CA PRO A 2 -35.90 -10.55 57.40
C PRO A 2 -34.64 -9.93 56.77
N CYS A 3 -33.62 -10.77 56.56
CA CYS A 3 -32.48 -10.44 55.71
C CYS A 3 -32.92 -10.50 54.24
N ALA A 4 -32.91 -9.37 53.55
CA ALA A 4 -33.07 -9.31 52.10
C ALA A 4 -31.73 -9.67 51.43
N ALA A 5 -31.68 -10.82 50.77
CA ALA A 5 -30.54 -11.21 49.94
C ALA A 5 -30.62 -10.46 48.59
N ALA A 6 -29.72 -9.52 48.38
CA ALA A 6 -29.52 -8.83 47.12
C ALA A 6 -29.01 -9.83 46.07
N ARG A 7 -29.87 -10.20 45.11
CA ARG A 7 -29.46 -10.96 43.93
C ARG A 7 -28.76 -10.00 42.96
N LYS A 8 -27.43 -10.11 42.86
CA LYS A 8 -26.66 -9.49 41.77
C LYS A 8 -27.06 -10.18 40.47
N ALA A 9 -27.76 -9.48 39.59
CA ALA A 9 -28.01 -9.93 38.23
C ALA A 9 -26.68 -9.92 37.48
N ALA A 10 -26.20 -11.09 37.07
CA ALA A 10 -25.05 -11.19 36.18
C ALA A 10 -25.53 -10.88 34.76
N ALA A 11 -25.22 -9.69 34.27
CA ALA A 11 -25.35 -9.38 32.85
C ALA A 11 -24.42 -10.31 32.07
N ARG A 12 -25.00 -11.18 31.23
CA ARG A 12 -24.24 -12.01 30.29
C ARG A 12 -24.18 -11.24 28.97
N LEU A 13 -23.06 -10.59 28.72
CA LEU A 13 -22.75 -10.03 27.40
C LEU A 13 -22.22 -11.16 26.52
N LEU A 14 -22.89 -11.41 25.40
CA LEU A 14 -22.42 -12.32 24.35
C LEU A 14 -21.65 -11.47 23.35
N VAL A 15 -20.31 -11.50 23.40
CA VAL A 15 -19.45 -10.89 22.39
C VAL A 15 -19.01 -12.00 21.44
N ALA A 16 -19.51 -11.99 20.21
CA ALA A 16 -19.01 -12.85 19.14
C ALA A 16 -17.79 -12.17 18.52
N LEU A 17 -16.60 -12.75 18.72
CA LEU A 17 -15.37 -12.30 18.07
C LEU A 17 -15.37 -12.87 16.65
N ILE A 18 -15.64 -12.02 15.67
CA ILE A 18 -15.60 -12.35 14.24
C ILE A 18 -14.40 -11.59 13.66
N LEU A 19 -13.42 -12.33 13.14
CA LEU A 19 -12.30 -11.76 12.39
C LEU A 19 -12.81 -11.40 10.99
N LEU A 20 -12.80 -10.12 10.66
CA LEU A 20 -13.04 -9.64 9.30
C LEU A 20 -11.74 -9.59 8.52
N GLY A 21 -11.77 -10.07 7.28
CA GLY A 21 -10.78 -9.71 6.27
C GLY A 21 -11.38 -8.60 5.41
N LEU A 22 -10.84 -7.39 5.49
CA LEU A 22 -11.01 -6.47 4.37
C LEU A 22 -10.37 -7.16 3.15
N GLN A 23 -11.14 -7.35 2.08
CA GLN A 23 -10.56 -7.92 0.87
C GLN A 23 -9.49 -6.96 0.34
N ALA A 24 -8.29 -7.50 0.14
CA ALA A 24 -7.21 -6.76 -0.47
C ALA A 24 -7.63 -6.40 -1.91
N GLY A 25 -7.69 -5.11 -2.20
CA GLY A 25 -8.00 -4.62 -3.54
C GLY A 25 -6.71 -4.44 -4.34
N ALA A 26 -6.65 -5.01 -5.55
CA ALA A 26 -5.56 -4.73 -6.47
C ALA A 26 -5.58 -3.26 -6.90
N ALA A 27 -4.46 -2.58 -6.67
CA ALA A 27 -4.22 -1.18 -6.92
C ALA A 27 -3.12 -1.01 -7.96
N VAL A 28 -3.25 -0.01 -8.82
CA VAL A 28 -2.19 0.35 -9.77
C VAL A 28 -1.56 1.68 -9.36
N PHE A 29 -0.25 1.70 -9.21
CA PHE A 29 0.54 2.91 -8.93
C PHE A 29 1.39 3.29 -10.15
N ASP A 30 1.41 4.57 -10.48
CA ASP A 30 2.30 5.15 -11.49
C ASP A 30 3.62 5.56 -10.86
N ILE A 31 4.74 5.02 -11.36
CA ILE A 31 6.09 5.38 -10.90
C ILE A 31 6.40 6.81 -11.34
N ASP A 32 6.80 7.64 -10.39
CA ASP A 32 7.20 9.02 -10.60
C ASP A 32 8.71 9.10 -10.93
N PRO A 33 9.11 9.38 -12.17
CA PRO A 33 10.52 9.36 -12.57
C PRO A 33 11.34 10.51 -11.98
N ASP A 34 10.71 11.59 -11.51
CA ASP A 34 11.41 12.73 -10.93
C ASP A 34 11.78 12.49 -9.47
N ARG A 35 11.09 11.56 -8.81
CA ARG A 35 11.39 11.10 -7.43
C ARG A 35 12.01 9.70 -7.37
N SER A 36 11.95 8.93 -8.45
CA SER A 36 12.50 7.57 -8.50
C SER A 36 13.87 7.55 -9.17
N THR A 37 14.91 7.28 -8.38
CA THR A 37 16.29 7.23 -8.87
C THR A 37 17.03 6.03 -8.32
N ILE A 38 17.87 5.42 -9.16
CA ILE A 38 18.76 4.33 -8.76
C ILE A 38 20.18 4.62 -9.24
N THR A 39 21.15 4.10 -8.49
CA THR A 39 22.57 4.14 -8.80
C THR A 39 23.12 2.72 -8.80
N VAL A 40 23.92 2.41 -9.81
CA VAL A 40 24.60 1.13 -9.95
C VAL A 40 26.05 1.26 -9.50
N SER A 41 26.52 0.28 -8.74
CA SER A 41 27.91 0.13 -8.34
C SER A 41 28.29 -1.35 -8.34
N GLY A 42 29.52 -1.68 -7.98
CA GLY A 42 29.96 -3.07 -7.84
C GLY A 42 31.36 -3.29 -8.39
N ASN A 43 31.62 -4.53 -8.78
CA ASN A 43 32.94 -4.97 -9.19
C ASN A 43 32.87 -5.90 -10.41
N LEU A 44 33.91 -5.83 -11.25
CA LEU A 44 34.13 -6.72 -12.38
C LEU A 44 35.49 -7.41 -12.19
N ALA A 45 35.48 -8.71 -11.93
CA ALA A 45 36.67 -9.51 -11.63
C ALA A 45 37.57 -8.86 -10.55
N GLY A 46 36.95 -8.33 -9.49
CA GLY A 46 37.64 -7.63 -8.40
C GLY A 46 38.06 -6.19 -8.70
N ILE A 47 37.74 -5.64 -9.87
CA ILE A 47 37.99 -4.23 -10.22
C ILE A 47 36.71 -3.44 -9.97
N THR A 48 36.77 -2.44 -9.09
CA THR A 48 35.63 -1.54 -8.84
C THR A 48 35.21 -0.81 -10.11
N VAL A 49 33.91 -0.87 -10.42
CA VAL A 49 33.32 -0.14 -11.54
C VAL A 49 33.25 1.36 -11.20
N LYS A 50 33.62 2.20 -12.16
CA LYS A 50 33.55 3.66 -12.09
C LYS A 50 32.71 4.20 -13.22
N GLU A 51 32.25 5.43 -13.10
CA GLU A 51 31.52 6.12 -14.16
C GLU A 51 32.37 6.31 -15.43
N GLN A 52 31.77 6.11 -16.60
CA GLN A 52 32.36 6.56 -17.86
C GLN A 52 32.43 8.09 -17.90
N ALA A 53 31.34 8.76 -17.51
CA ALA A 53 31.22 10.21 -17.34
C ALA A 53 30.30 10.54 -16.15
N PRO A 54 30.33 11.77 -15.59
CA PRO A 54 29.53 12.11 -14.42
C PRO A 54 28.04 11.76 -14.58
N GLY A 55 27.49 11.03 -13.63
CA GLY A 55 26.09 10.59 -13.61
C GLY A 55 25.79 9.35 -14.46
N SER A 56 26.78 8.77 -15.16
CA SER A 56 26.55 7.62 -16.05
C SER A 56 26.15 6.35 -15.30
N LEU A 57 26.31 6.30 -13.98
CA LEU A 57 25.87 5.17 -13.16
C LEU A 57 24.55 5.43 -12.41
N THR A 58 23.90 6.58 -12.62
CA THR A 58 22.63 6.94 -11.97
C THR A 58 21.54 7.15 -13.02
N SER A 59 20.40 6.49 -12.84
CA SER A 59 19.26 6.63 -13.75
C SER A 59 17.92 6.72 -13.01
N LYS A 60 16.87 7.05 -13.76
CA LYS A 60 15.49 7.19 -13.29
C LYS A 60 14.69 5.92 -13.54
N LEU A 61 13.69 5.68 -12.71
CA LEU A 61 12.71 4.59 -12.90
C LEU A 61 11.41 5.14 -13.47
N ALA A 62 10.70 4.32 -14.25
CA ALA A 62 9.37 4.60 -14.76
C ALA A 62 8.57 3.29 -14.91
N GLY A 63 7.27 3.39 -15.15
CA GLY A 63 6.37 2.25 -15.31
C GLY A 63 5.22 2.29 -14.31
N LYS A 64 4.59 1.15 -14.06
CA LYS A 64 3.54 1.00 -13.06
C LYS A 64 3.82 -0.19 -12.15
N LEU A 65 3.16 -0.19 -10.99
CA LEU A 65 3.17 -1.30 -10.05
C LEU A 65 1.75 -1.76 -9.78
N THR A 66 1.52 -3.08 -9.77
CA THR A 66 0.27 -3.67 -9.30
C THR A 66 0.47 -4.18 -7.88
N VAL A 67 -0.34 -3.68 -6.96
CA VAL A 67 -0.18 -3.89 -5.52
C VAL A 67 -1.53 -4.23 -4.91
N GLU A 68 -1.65 -5.35 -4.21
CA GLU A 68 -2.80 -5.60 -3.34
C GLU A 68 -2.60 -4.87 -2.01
N VAL A 69 -3.57 -4.06 -1.63
CA VAL A 69 -3.53 -3.26 -0.39
C VAL A 69 -4.77 -3.56 0.45
N SER A 70 -4.57 -3.97 1.70
CA SER A 70 -5.58 -3.96 2.77
C SER A 70 -5.17 -2.96 3.85
N PRO A 71 -5.97 -2.74 4.91
CA PRO A 71 -5.58 -1.85 6.00
C PRO A 71 -4.33 -2.29 6.78
N ASP A 72 -4.05 -3.59 6.80
CA ASP A 72 -3.01 -4.22 7.61
C ASP A 72 -1.98 -5.01 6.80
N THR A 73 -2.15 -5.11 5.48
CA THR A 73 -1.24 -5.83 4.59
C THR A 73 -1.02 -5.14 3.26
N ILE A 74 0.11 -5.47 2.64
CA ILE A 74 0.47 -5.07 1.29
C ILE A 74 1.16 -6.24 0.57
N GLN A 75 0.83 -6.46 -0.70
CA GLN A 75 1.49 -7.45 -1.53
C GLN A 75 1.78 -6.91 -2.92
N PHE A 76 3.02 -7.11 -3.39
CA PHE A 76 3.42 -6.78 -4.75
C PHE A 76 3.19 -7.98 -5.66
N LEU A 77 2.26 -7.82 -6.60
CA LEU A 77 1.92 -8.87 -7.55
C LEU A 77 2.91 -8.85 -8.72
N GLU A 78 3.12 -10.03 -9.30
CA GLU A 78 3.79 -10.11 -10.60
C GLU A 78 2.95 -9.36 -11.64
N GLY A 79 3.57 -8.42 -12.36
CA GLY A 79 2.84 -7.49 -13.22
C GLY A 79 3.74 -6.75 -14.19
N GLU A 80 3.49 -5.45 -14.33
CA GLU A 80 4.22 -4.61 -15.27
C GLU A 80 5.69 -4.45 -14.90
N LEU A 81 6.53 -4.25 -15.92
CA LEU A 81 7.96 -4.06 -15.74
C LEU A 81 8.28 -2.61 -15.32
N ILE A 82 9.16 -2.48 -14.32
CA ILE A 82 9.81 -1.23 -13.95
C ILE A 82 10.90 -0.96 -14.97
N ARG A 83 10.75 0.08 -15.77
CA ARG A 83 11.72 0.49 -16.78
C ARG A 83 12.74 1.44 -16.16
N VAL A 84 14.01 1.16 -16.35
CA VAL A 84 15.09 2.12 -16.09
C VAL A 84 15.31 2.94 -17.35
N GLN A 85 15.25 4.26 -17.22
CA GLN A 85 15.36 5.17 -18.37
C GLN A 85 16.80 5.23 -18.90
N ASP A 86 16.97 5.52 -20.18
CA ASP A 86 18.28 5.86 -20.72
C ASP A 86 18.71 7.22 -20.18
N ASN A 87 19.96 7.33 -19.72
CA ASN A 87 20.52 8.57 -19.16
C ASN A 87 21.66 9.16 -20.01
N GLY A 88 22.00 8.53 -21.15
CA GLY A 88 23.03 9.02 -22.05
C GLY A 88 23.43 8.04 -23.14
N ASN A 89 24.48 8.39 -23.89
CA ASN A 89 25.11 7.50 -24.88
C ASN A 89 26.41 6.94 -24.30
N TRP A 90 26.45 5.63 -24.04
CA TRP A 90 27.57 4.98 -23.34
C TRP A 90 28.28 3.97 -24.23
N GLN A 91 29.56 3.74 -23.94
CA GLN A 91 30.37 2.73 -24.60
C GLN A 91 30.21 1.37 -23.91
N PRO A 92 30.36 0.25 -24.64
CA PRO A 92 30.42 0.14 -26.10
C PRO A 92 29.02 0.33 -26.72
N LYS A 93 28.88 0.28 -28.06
CA LYS A 93 27.56 0.08 -28.70
C LYS A 93 26.97 -1.29 -28.36
N ALA A 94 25.74 -1.53 -28.79
CA ALA A 94 25.12 -2.85 -28.71
C ALA A 94 26.05 -3.98 -29.21
N ASN A 95 26.01 -5.13 -28.53
CA ASN A 95 26.81 -6.33 -28.79
C ASN A 95 28.33 -6.15 -28.60
N GLY A 96 28.77 -5.10 -27.89
CA GLY A 96 30.17 -4.88 -27.57
C GLY A 96 30.99 -4.20 -28.68
N GLU A 97 30.32 -3.65 -29.70
CA GLU A 97 30.99 -2.95 -30.79
C GLU A 97 31.58 -1.60 -30.36
N ALA A 98 32.69 -1.19 -30.96
CA ALA A 98 33.31 0.10 -30.65
C ALA A 98 32.38 1.29 -30.98
N GLY A 99 32.24 2.23 -30.03
CA GLY A 99 31.43 3.43 -30.15
C GLY A 99 30.52 3.63 -28.94
N SER A 100 29.59 4.58 -29.04
CA SER A 100 28.60 4.89 -28.00
C SER A 100 27.18 4.85 -28.57
N GLU A 101 26.22 4.49 -27.73
CA GLU A 101 24.80 4.39 -28.07
C GLU A 101 23.94 4.52 -26.79
N ALA A 102 22.66 4.84 -26.92
CA ALA A 102 21.73 5.13 -25.83
C ALA A 102 21.59 3.98 -24.82
N GLY A 103 21.85 4.25 -23.54
CA GLY A 103 21.69 3.26 -22.48
C GLY A 103 21.39 3.90 -21.12
N ALA A 104 20.91 3.07 -20.20
CA ALA A 104 20.58 3.45 -18.82
C ALA A 104 21.80 3.64 -17.94
N PHE A 105 22.90 2.93 -18.25
CA PHE A 105 24.14 3.02 -17.48
C PHE A 105 25.38 2.95 -18.37
N GLY A 106 26.45 3.61 -17.94
CA GLY A 106 27.79 3.53 -18.51
C GLY A 106 28.85 3.35 -17.43
N GLY A 107 29.44 2.15 -17.36
CA GLY A 107 30.49 1.80 -16.42
C GLY A 107 31.85 1.60 -17.10
N LYS A 108 32.94 1.84 -16.37
CA LYS A 108 34.30 1.46 -16.77
C LYS A 108 35.05 0.83 -15.60
N ALA A 109 35.85 -0.17 -15.90
CA ALA A 109 36.71 -0.85 -14.94
C ALA A 109 38.10 -1.00 -15.57
N SER A 110 39.13 -0.46 -14.93
CA SER A 110 40.49 -0.47 -15.49
C SER A 110 41.55 -0.62 -14.42
N ASN A 111 42.56 -1.43 -14.70
CA ASN A 111 43.81 -1.51 -13.95
C ASN A 111 45.01 -1.45 -14.91
N PHE A 112 46.22 -1.82 -14.46
CA PHE A 112 47.42 -1.77 -15.30
C PHE A 112 47.38 -2.74 -16.51
N LEU A 113 46.61 -3.82 -16.45
CA LEU A 113 46.63 -4.91 -17.44
C LEU A 113 45.38 -4.97 -18.31
N VAL A 114 44.24 -4.47 -17.82
CA VAL A 114 42.93 -4.58 -18.47
C VAL A 114 42.21 -3.24 -18.39
N SER A 115 41.53 -2.87 -19.48
CA SER A 115 40.59 -1.76 -19.53
C SER A 115 39.29 -2.23 -20.16
N ALA A 116 38.19 -2.13 -19.42
CA ALA A 116 36.86 -2.51 -19.85
C ALA A 116 35.87 -1.34 -19.71
N VAL A 117 34.96 -1.26 -20.66
CA VAL A 117 33.76 -0.42 -20.62
C VAL A 117 32.54 -1.30 -20.79
N ALA A 118 31.43 -0.90 -20.15
CA ALA A 118 30.15 -1.57 -20.28
C ALA A 118 29.00 -0.57 -20.29
N ALA A 119 27.95 -0.89 -21.03
CA ALA A 119 26.70 -0.14 -21.08
C ALA A 119 25.52 -1.03 -20.67
N GLY A 120 24.69 -0.56 -19.74
CA GLY A 120 23.42 -1.19 -19.41
C GLY A 120 22.33 -0.72 -20.38
N ARG A 121 21.69 -1.65 -21.09
CA ARG A 121 20.66 -1.36 -22.10
C ARG A 121 19.38 -2.10 -21.82
N ASP A 122 18.28 -1.49 -22.26
CA ASP A 122 16.93 -2.07 -22.19
C ASP A 122 16.60 -2.56 -20.78
N MET A 123 17.05 -1.80 -19.78
CA MET A 123 17.07 -2.22 -18.39
C MET A 123 15.64 -2.22 -17.84
N GLU A 124 15.16 -3.41 -17.48
CA GLU A 124 13.82 -3.67 -16.98
C GLU A 124 13.90 -4.57 -15.74
N LEU A 125 13.11 -4.24 -14.73
CA LEU A 125 13.03 -4.99 -13.48
C LEU A 125 11.58 -5.41 -13.23
N SER A 126 11.38 -6.55 -12.58
CA SER A 126 10.11 -6.93 -11.95
C SER A 126 10.24 -6.81 -10.43
N LEU A 127 9.13 -6.56 -9.75
CA LEU A 127 9.02 -6.44 -8.29
C LEU A 127 7.88 -7.32 -7.79
N VAL A 128 8.17 -8.21 -6.85
CA VAL A 128 7.18 -9.10 -6.22
C VAL A 128 7.42 -9.21 -4.71
N SER A 129 6.40 -9.63 -3.97
CA SER A 129 6.51 -9.98 -2.57
C SER A 129 5.48 -11.04 -2.14
N GLU A 130 5.75 -11.68 -1.01
CA GLU A 130 4.69 -12.31 -0.21
C GLU A 130 3.81 -11.21 0.43
N VAL A 131 2.74 -11.61 1.13
CA VAL A 131 1.95 -10.68 1.94
C VAL A 131 2.81 -10.10 3.07
N LEU A 132 3.00 -8.79 3.07
CA LEU A 132 3.76 -8.06 4.09
C LEU A 132 2.81 -7.34 5.03
N GLY A 133 3.13 -7.29 6.32
CA GLY A 133 2.37 -6.50 7.28
C GLY A 133 2.56 -5.00 7.01
N LEU A 134 1.45 -4.26 6.97
CA LEU A 134 1.38 -2.82 6.85
C LEU A 134 0.89 -2.26 8.18
N ALA A 135 1.69 -1.42 8.84
CA ALA A 135 1.32 -0.78 10.10
C ALA A 135 1.76 0.68 10.08
N ASN A 136 0.85 1.59 10.43
CA ASN A 136 1.10 3.03 10.43
C ASN A 136 1.67 3.56 9.10
N GLY A 137 1.24 2.98 7.98
CA GLY A 137 1.75 3.33 6.66
C GLY A 137 3.17 2.85 6.37
N GLU A 138 3.74 1.94 7.17
CA GLU A 138 5.06 1.36 6.96
C GLU A 138 5.00 -0.16 6.78
N PHE A 139 5.91 -0.72 5.98
CA PHE A 139 6.06 -2.17 5.78
C PHE A 139 7.54 -2.55 5.55
N PRO A 140 7.94 -3.79 5.88
CA PRO A 140 9.33 -4.23 5.79
C PRO A 140 9.81 -4.30 4.34
N ALA A 141 10.80 -3.46 3.99
CA ALA A 141 11.33 -3.38 2.62
C ALA A 141 12.14 -4.62 2.22
N ASP A 142 12.63 -5.41 3.18
CA ASP A 142 13.44 -6.61 2.96
C ASP A 142 12.63 -7.84 2.52
N GLY A 143 11.30 -7.76 2.58
CA GLY A 143 10.38 -8.74 1.98
C GLY A 143 10.20 -8.57 0.46
N LEU A 144 10.82 -7.56 -0.14
CA LEU A 144 10.70 -7.25 -1.57
C LEU A 144 11.78 -7.95 -2.40
N VAL A 145 11.40 -8.53 -3.52
CA VAL A 145 12.32 -9.18 -4.46
C VAL A 145 12.27 -8.46 -5.80
N PHE A 146 13.43 -7.96 -6.24
CA PHE A 146 13.60 -7.35 -7.55
C PHE A 146 14.31 -8.31 -8.49
N SER A 147 13.77 -8.52 -9.69
CA SER A 147 14.35 -9.47 -10.66
C SER A 147 14.54 -8.88 -12.04
N PHE A 148 15.58 -9.35 -12.73
CA PHE A 148 15.66 -9.30 -14.19
C PHE A 148 14.88 -10.51 -14.73
N PRO A 149 13.75 -10.30 -15.42
CA PRO A 149 12.90 -11.41 -15.86
C PRO A 149 13.63 -12.35 -16.82
N VAL A 150 13.38 -13.65 -16.70
CA VAL A 150 13.91 -14.66 -17.63
C VAL A 150 13.39 -14.37 -19.04
N GLY A 151 14.29 -14.31 -20.02
CA GLY A 151 13.93 -13.95 -21.39
C GLY A 151 13.55 -12.48 -21.60
N GLY A 152 13.84 -11.60 -20.62
CA GLY A 152 13.72 -10.14 -20.77
C GLY A 152 14.70 -9.57 -21.79
N THR A 153 14.75 -8.23 -21.89
CA THR A 153 15.64 -7.53 -22.85
C THR A 153 16.87 -6.86 -22.21
N ALA A 154 16.86 -6.74 -20.88
CA ALA A 154 17.90 -6.09 -20.09
C ALA A 154 19.28 -6.73 -20.26
N ALA A 155 20.30 -5.95 -20.61
CA ALA A 155 21.62 -6.50 -20.87
C ALA A 155 22.76 -5.55 -20.51
N PHE A 156 23.94 -6.13 -20.26
CA PHE A 156 25.21 -5.41 -20.32
C PHE A 156 25.93 -5.70 -21.64
N ASP A 157 26.11 -4.67 -22.46
CA ASP A 157 27.07 -4.73 -23.55
C ASP A 157 28.45 -4.35 -23.02
N TYR A 158 29.48 -5.12 -23.34
CA TYR A 158 30.82 -4.92 -22.78
C TYR A 158 31.92 -5.01 -23.85
N LEU A 159 32.99 -4.25 -23.63
CA LEU A 159 34.20 -4.25 -24.44
C LEU A 159 35.42 -4.10 -23.53
N ALA A 160 36.20 -5.16 -23.43
CA ALA A 160 37.44 -5.26 -22.68
C ALA A 160 38.64 -5.35 -23.64
N THR A 161 39.70 -4.63 -23.29
CA THR A 161 40.97 -4.56 -24.02
C THR A 161 42.15 -4.77 -23.07
N GLY A 162 43.29 -5.15 -23.62
CA GLY A 162 44.50 -5.47 -22.85
C GLY A 162 44.76 -6.97 -22.78
N LEU A 163 45.17 -7.46 -21.61
CA LEU A 163 45.50 -8.88 -21.40
C LEU A 163 44.29 -9.81 -21.54
N LEU A 164 43.08 -9.27 -21.31
CA LEU A 164 41.80 -9.94 -21.53
C LEU A 164 41.02 -9.15 -22.58
N ALA A 165 41.19 -9.53 -23.85
CA ALA A 165 40.40 -8.95 -24.95
C ALA A 165 39.11 -9.75 -25.11
N ALA A 166 37.97 -9.11 -24.82
CA ALA A 166 36.66 -9.72 -24.90
C ALA A 166 35.61 -8.66 -25.21
N SER A 167 34.55 -9.01 -25.91
CA SER A 167 33.42 -8.12 -26.17
C SER A 167 32.16 -8.93 -26.39
N GLY A 168 31.01 -8.37 -26.05
CA GLY A 168 29.74 -9.02 -26.33
C GLY A 168 28.59 -8.37 -25.59
N ARG A 169 27.51 -9.13 -25.48
CA ARG A 169 26.30 -8.82 -24.72
C ARG A 169 26.06 -9.91 -23.69
N LEU A 170 25.91 -9.53 -22.43
CA LEU A 170 25.43 -10.40 -21.36
C LEU A 170 23.97 -10.05 -21.10
N GLN A 171 23.06 -10.96 -21.41
CA GLN A 171 21.66 -10.86 -21.02
C GLN A 171 21.57 -10.98 -19.49
N LEU A 172 20.80 -10.10 -18.86
CA LEU A 172 20.61 -10.12 -17.41
C LEU A 172 19.37 -10.93 -17.07
N GLU A 173 19.56 -11.85 -16.15
CA GLU A 173 18.52 -12.69 -15.56
C GLU A 173 18.90 -12.94 -14.10
N GLY A 174 17.90 -13.10 -13.24
CA GLY A 174 18.10 -13.40 -11.82
C GLY A 174 17.35 -12.44 -10.91
N TYR A 175 17.52 -12.62 -9.60
CA TYR A 175 16.81 -11.86 -8.58
C TYR A 175 17.73 -11.44 -7.46
N GLY A 176 17.38 -10.33 -6.81
CA GLY A 176 17.99 -9.83 -5.60
C GLY A 176 16.90 -9.49 -4.58
N THR A 177 17.01 -10.06 -3.39
CA THR A 177 16.19 -9.64 -2.25
C THR A 177 16.69 -8.28 -1.78
N ASN A 178 15.76 -7.36 -1.56
CA ASN A 178 16.07 -6.04 -1.05
C ASN A 178 16.63 -6.13 0.37
N VAL A 179 17.68 -5.37 0.68
CA VAL A 179 18.30 -5.35 2.02
C VAL A 179 18.33 -3.93 2.61
N ALA A 180 17.48 -3.04 2.09
CA ALA A 180 17.36 -1.69 2.59
C ALA A 180 16.96 -1.67 4.08
N ALA A 181 17.74 -0.98 4.91
CA ALA A 181 17.53 -0.95 6.37
C ALA A 181 16.35 -0.05 6.81
N THR A 182 15.83 0.79 5.90
CA THR A 182 14.69 1.67 6.17
C THR A 182 13.42 0.99 5.68
N PRO A 183 12.30 1.04 6.43
CA PRO A 183 11.04 0.50 5.95
C PRO A 183 10.58 1.25 4.69
N ALA A 184 9.77 0.56 3.89
CA ALA A 184 9.03 1.20 2.82
C ALA A 184 7.75 1.80 3.39
N THR A 185 7.20 2.82 2.72
CA THR A 185 6.03 3.57 3.23
C THR A 185 4.91 3.64 2.21
N LEU A 186 3.67 3.54 2.67
CA LEU A 186 2.44 3.81 1.95
C LEU A 186 1.66 4.89 2.72
N THR A 187 1.59 6.09 2.17
CA THR A 187 0.95 7.25 2.82
C THR A 187 -0.16 7.80 1.94
N THR A 188 -1.24 8.31 2.55
CA THR A 188 -2.33 8.95 1.82
C THR A 188 -2.43 10.41 2.25
N GLU A 189 -2.30 11.33 1.30
CA GLU A 189 -2.53 12.77 1.50
C GLU A 189 -3.64 13.23 0.55
N GLY A 190 -4.80 13.58 1.13
CA GLY A 190 -6.01 13.87 0.36
C GLY A 190 -6.40 12.69 -0.54
N ALA A 191 -6.45 12.94 -1.85
CA ALA A 191 -6.79 11.93 -2.87
C ALA A 191 -5.54 11.22 -3.46
N THR A 192 -4.34 11.47 -2.95
CA THR A 192 -3.11 10.86 -3.49
C THR A 192 -2.52 9.90 -2.49
N GLN A 193 -2.40 8.64 -2.88
CA GLN A 193 -1.63 7.66 -2.14
C GLN A 193 -0.23 7.54 -2.74
N THR A 194 0.79 7.72 -1.91
CA THR A 194 2.20 7.66 -2.27
C THR A 194 2.85 6.43 -1.65
N LEU A 195 3.41 5.60 -2.53
CA LEU A 195 4.25 4.46 -2.20
C LEU A 195 5.72 4.85 -2.35
N THR A 196 6.53 4.62 -1.33
CA THR A 196 7.98 4.88 -1.35
C THR A 196 8.74 3.65 -0.89
N ILE A 197 9.62 3.13 -1.75
CA ILE A 197 10.41 1.92 -1.51
C ILE A 197 11.90 2.28 -1.60
N PRO A 198 12.67 2.20 -0.50
CA PRO A 198 14.12 2.23 -0.58
C PRO A 198 14.63 0.93 -1.23
N LEU A 199 15.64 1.06 -2.09
CA LEU A 199 16.19 -0.04 -2.87
C LEU A 199 17.67 -0.23 -2.54
N ASP A 200 18.04 -1.46 -2.23
CA ASP A 200 19.41 -1.94 -2.02
C ASP A 200 19.45 -3.43 -2.37
N THR A 201 19.84 -3.75 -3.60
CA THR A 201 19.87 -5.13 -4.12
C THR A 201 21.24 -5.44 -4.72
N THR A 202 21.68 -6.67 -4.54
CA THR A 202 22.93 -7.18 -5.14
C THR A 202 22.60 -8.32 -6.10
N TYR A 203 23.20 -8.26 -7.29
CA TYR A 203 23.15 -9.29 -8.30
C TYR A 203 24.56 -9.80 -8.58
N GLU A 204 24.69 -11.10 -8.79
CA GLU A 204 25.94 -11.74 -9.14
C GLU A 204 25.83 -12.36 -10.55
N PHE A 205 26.79 -12.05 -11.41
CA PHE A 205 26.85 -12.55 -12.78
C PHE A 205 28.20 -13.18 -13.07
N ALA A 206 28.21 -14.11 -14.03
CA ALA A 206 29.41 -14.74 -14.54
C ALA A 206 29.70 -14.17 -15.93
N LEU A 207 30.70 -13.29 -16.04
CA LEU A 207 31.05 -12.59 -17.29
C LEU A 207 32.31 -13.17 -17.95
N ILE A 208 33.34 -13.48 -17.15
CA ILE A 208 34.62 -14.03 -17.62
C ILE A 208 34.69 -15.53 -17.33
N SER A 209 34.26 -15.92 -16.14
CA SER A 209 34.12 -17.31 -15.71
C SER A 209 32.79 -17.87 -16.21
N GLU A 210 32.79 -19.10 -16.73
CA GLU A 210 31.55 -19.76 -17.20
C GLU A 210 30.69 -20.32 -16.06
N THR A 211 31.26 -20.52 -14.87
CA THR A 211 30.60 -21.30 -13.79
C THR A 211 30.66 -20.67 -12.40
N THR A 212 31.41 -19.59 -12.23
CA THR A 212 31.54 -18.89 -10.94
C THR A 212 31.25 -17.41 -11.16
N PRO A 213 30.30 -16.80 -10.44
CA PRO A 213 30.07 -15.38 -10.53
C PRO A 213 31.36 -14.60 -10.22
N ASP A 214 31.69 -13.67 -11.11
CA ASP A 214 32.89 -12.84 -11.03
C ASP A 214 32.58 -11.35 -11.17
N THR A 215 31.29 -11.04 -11.31
CA THR A 215 30.77 -9.70 -11.49
C THR A 215 29.68 -9.49 -10.45
N GLU A 216 29.83 -8.45 -9.64
CA GLU A 216 28.85 -8.02 -8.66
C GLU A 216 28.26 -6.69 -9.12
N VAL A 217 26.94 -6.59 -9.10
CA VAL A 217 26.20 -5.38 -9.43
C VAL A 217 25.30 -5.05 -8.26
N ILE A 218 25.55 -3.91 -7.63
CA ILE A 218 24.77 -3.40 -6.50
C ILE A 218 23.94 -2.23 -7.02
N ILE A 219 22.62 -2.33 -6.90
CA ILE A 219 21.68 -1.26 -7.24
C ILE A 219 21.18 -0.66 -5.93
N LYS A 220 21.33 0.66 -5.77
CA LYS A 220 20.81 1.41 -4.62
C LYS A 220 19.96 2.59 -5.06
N GLY A 221 18.98 2.98 -4.26
CA GLY A 221 18.22 4.20 -4.51
C GLY A 221 16.83 4.17 -3.89
N GLN A 222 15.87 4.74 -4.61
CA GLN A 222 14.49 4.82 -4.17
C GLN A 222 13.55 4.73 -5.38
N LEU A 223 12.45 4.00 -5.20
CA LEU A 223 11.28 4.02 -6.07
C LEU A 223 10.18 4.78 -5.35
N VAL A 224 9.59 5.75 -6.04
CA VAL A 224 8.40 6.47 -5.57
C VAL A 224 7.31 6.34 -6.62
N ALA A 225 6.14 5.87 -6.21
CA ALA A 225 4.99 5.71 -7.08
C ALA A 225 3.75 6.31 -6.42
N THR A 226 2.82 6.78 -7.23
CA THR A 226 1.58 7.40 -6.76
C THR A 226 0.38 6.80 -7.44
N ARG A 227 -0.73 6.76 -6.72
CA ARG A 227 -2.04 6.59 -7.33
C ARG A 227 -2.99 7.63 -6.80
N THR A 228 -3.98 7.98 -7.62
CA THR A 228 -5.15 8.69 -7.13
C THR A 228 -6.04 7.65 -6.44
N VAL A 229 -6.18 7.77 -5.13
CA VAL A 229 -7.32 7.16 -4.44
C VAL A 229 -8.48 8.13 -4.66
N GLY A 230 -9.59 7.67 -5.24
CA GLY A 230 -10.76 8.54 -5.41
C GLY A 230 -11.01 9.28 -4.11
N ALA A 231 -11.15 10.61 -4.16
CA ALA A 231 -11.48 11.37 -2.96
C ALA A 231 -12.71 10.70 -2.34
N ALA A 232 -12.59 10.25 -1.09
CA ALA A 232 -13.73 9.64 -0.43
C ALA A 232 -14.89 10.64 -0.57
N PRO A 233 -16.05 10.20 -1.06
CA PRO A 233 -17.17 11.10 -1.28
C PRO A 233 -17.50 11.78 0.05
N THR A 234 -17.52 13.11 0.06
CA THR A 234 -17.83 13.89 1.28
C THR A 234 -19.32 14.10 1.45
N ASP A 235 -20.13 13.80 0.44
CA ASP A 235 -21.58 13.85 0.47
C ASP A 235 -22.20 12.62 -0.20
N PHE A 236 -23.47 12.37 0.09
CA PHE A 236 -24.17 11.18 -0.40
C PHE A 236 -24.32 11.16 -1.92
N ALA A 237 -24.39 12.34 -2.57
CA ALA A 237 -24.53 12.42 -4.03
C ALA A 237 -23.24 11.99 -4.73
N GLY A 238 -22.07 12.46 -4.24
CA GLY A 238 -20.77 12.02 -4.72
C GLY A 238 -20.53 10.53 -4.47
N PHE A 239 -21.07 9.99 -3.38
CA PHE A 239 -21.01 8.55 -3.10
C PHE A 239 -21.76 7.75 -4.16
N ILE A 240 -22.99 8.13 -4.48
CA ILE A 240 -23.76 7.47 -5.54
C ILE A 240 -23.08 7.60 -6.90
N GLU A 241 -22.57 8.77 -7.27
CA GLU A 241 -21.87 8.95 -8.56
C GLU A 241 -20.61 8.08 -8.66
N THR A 242 -19.92 7.87 -7.53
CA THR A 242 -18.69 7.05 -7.48
C THR A 242 -18.99 5.57 -7.71
N PHE A 243 -20.03 5.02 -7.08
CA PHE A 243 -20.30 3.58 -7.10
C PHE A 243 -21.36 3.16 -8.13
N PHE A 244 -22.26 4.07 -8.53
CA PHE A 244 -23.35 3.81 -9.47
C PHE A 244 -23.40 4.87 -10.58
N PRO A 245 -22.32 5.06 -11.36
CA PRO A 245 -22.24 6.13 -12.35
C PRO A 245 -23.34 6.01 -13.40
N GLY A 246 -24.19 7.04 -13.48
CA GLY A 246 -25.30 7.11 -14.44
C GLY A 246 -26.55 6.31 -14.08
N GLU A 247 -26.57 5.63 -12.93
CA GLU A 247 -27.79 4.99 -12.43
C GLU A 247 -28.79 6.04 -11.92
N THR A 248 -30.08 5.77 -12.09
CA THR A 248 -31.18 6.69 -11.71
C THR A 248 -32.31 6.02 -10.95
N ASP A 249 -32.33 4.70 -10.80
CA ASP A 249 -33.37 3.97 -10.07
C ASP A 249 -33.25 4.20 -8.55
N PRO A 250 -34.22 4.84 -7.88
CA PRO A 250 -34.19 5.07 -6.44
C PRO A 250 -34.20 3.79 -5.60
N GLN A 251 -34.60 2.64 -6.16
CA GLN A 251 -34.52 1.35 -5.46
C GLN A 251 -33.09 0.79 -5.43
N ILE A 252 -32.20 1.33 -6.27
CA ILE A 252 -30.78 1.00 -6.30
C ILE A 252 -29.99 2.13 -5.61
N ILE A 253 -30.17 3.38 -6.00
CA ILE A 253 -29.31 4.48 -5.51
C ILE A 253 -29.89 5.29 -4.35
N GLY A 254 -31.11 5.00 -3.90
CA GLY A 254 -31.74 5.74 -2.81
C GLY A 254 -31.01 5.55 -1.46
N PRO A 255 -31.12 6.51 -0.52
CA PRO A 255 -30.47 6.39 0.79
C PRO A 255 -30.94 5.18 1.61
N THR A 256 -32.13 4.64 1.32
CA THR A 256 -32.69 3.44 1.96
C THR A 256 -32.62 2.20 1.08
N ALA A 257 -32.01 2.30 -0.10
CA ALA A 257 -31.77 1.15 -0.96
C ALA A 257 -30.69 0.25 -0.35
N ASN A 258 -30.76 -1.04 -0.64
CA ASN A 258 -29.81 -2.08 -0.23
C ASN A 258 -29.45 -2.82 -1.51
N SER A 259 -28.43 -2.30 -2.21
CA SER A 259 -28.17 -2.66 -3.61
C SER A 259 -27.51 -4.02 -3.77
N ASP A 260 -26.71 -4.41 -2.81
CA ASP A 260 -25.91 -5.63 -2.79
C ASP A 260 -26.59 -6.77 -1.99
N GLY A 261 -27.59 -6.45 -1.17
CA GLY A 261 -28.46 -7.40 -0.49
C GLY A 261 -27.97 -7.81 0.91
N ASP A 262 -27.06 -7.06 1.52
CA ASP A 262 -26.42 -7.40 2.80
C ASP A 262 -27.18 -6.89 4.05
N LEU A 263 -28.25 -6.11 3.82
CA LEU A 263 -29.13 -5.46 4.82
C LEU A 263 -28.63 -4.12 5.36
N LEU A 264 -27.47 -3.66 4.92
CA LEU A 264 -27.09 -2.27 4.99
C LEU A 264 -27.84 -1.49 3.92
N ILE A 265 -28.07 -0.21 4.20
CA ILE A 265 -28.63 0.70 3.22
C ILE A 265 -27.55 1.66 2.77
N ASN A 266 -27.62 2.13 1.52
CA ASN A 266 -26.62 3.01 0.91
C ASN A 266 -26.20 4.18 1.83
N PHE A 267 -27.13 4.76 2.59
CA PHE A 267 -26.79 5.87 3.50
C PHE A 267 -25.92 5.45 4.69
N VAL A 268 -26.12 4.24 5.22
CA VAL A 268 -25.27 3.67 6.27
C VAL A 268 -23.89 3.36 5.69
N GLU A 269 -23.84 2.78 4.50
CA GLU A 269 -22.59 2.47 3.80
C GLU A 269 -21.78 3.75 3.52
N PHE A 270 -22.45 4.80 3.02
CA PHE A 270 -21.86 6.12 2.86
C PHE A 270 -21.31 6.67 4.19
N ALA A 271 -22.09 6.61 5.26
CA ALA A 271 -21.68 7.09 6.58
C ALA A 271 -20.46 6.35 7.15
N PHE A 272 -20.20 5.12 6.72
CA PHE A 272 -19.05 4.33 7.15
C PHE A 272 -17.99 4.14 6.06
N GLY A 273 -18.17 4.74 4.89
CA GLY A 273 -17.27 4.62 3.74
C GLY A 273 -17.09 3.17 3.27
N LEU A 274 -18.21 2.43 3.15
CA LEU A 274 -18.28 1.07 2.65
C LEU A 274 -18.58 1.07 1.14
N ASP A 275 -18.45 -0.09 0.47
CA ASP A 275 -18.72 -0.24 -0.97
C ASP A 275 -20.13 -0.79 -1.18
N PRO A 276 -21.10 0.03 -1.64
CA PRO A 276 -22.50 -0.36 -1.78
C PRO A 276 -22.78 -1.34 -2.92
N THR A 277 -21.73 -1.78 -3.63
CA THR A 277 -21.83 -2.75 -4.73
C THR A 277 -21.40 -4.15 -4.32
N GLN A 278 -20.90 -4.32 -3.10
CA GLN A 278 -20.33 -5.57 -2.62
C GLN A 278 -20.84 -5.90 -1.21
N PRO A 279 -21.47 -7.07 -1.01
CA PRO A 279 -22.01 -7.45 0.29
C PRO A 279 -20.97 -7.36 1.40
N ASP A 280 -21.25 -6.58 2.44
CA ASP A 280 -20.44 -6.57 3.64
C ASP A 280 -20.78 -7.77 4.54
N GLU A 281 -19.75 -8.40 5.13
CA GLU A 281 -19.96 -9.41 6.16
C GLU A 281 -20.27 -8.75 7.52
N GLY A 282 -21.44 -8.10 7.63
CA GLY A 282 -22.00 -7.57 8.87
C GLY A 282 -21.80 -6.06 9.12
N LEU A 283 -22.49 -5.53 10.14
CA LEU A 283 -22.46 -4.12 10.58
C LEU A 283 -21.15 -3.80 11.33
N ILE A 284 -20.03 -3.53 10.65
CA ILE A 284 -18.76 -3.29 11.34
C ILE A 284 -18.04 -2.09 10.72
N PRO A 285 -18.14 -0.95 11.40
CA PRO A 285 -16.96 -0.54 12.16
C PRO A 285 -17.23 -0.33 13.66
N LEU A 286 -18.37 -0.77 14.21
CA LEU A 286 -18.71 -0.51 15.61
C LEU A 286 -18.17 -1.59 16.58
N ASN A 287 -17.25 -1.19 17.45
CA ASN A 287 -16.85 -1.93 18.64
C ASN A 287 -17.59 -1.38 19.88
N ALA A 288 -17.97 -2.26 20.80
CA ALA A 288 -18.60 -1.90 22.06
C ALA A 288 -17.97 -2.67 23.23
N GLU A 289 -17.43 -1.94 24.21
CA GLU A 289 -16.79 -2.50 25.39
C GLU A 289 -17.49 -2.04 26.67
N LEU A 290 -17.75 -2.94 27.61
CA LEU A 290 -18.20 -2.57 28.96
C LEU A 290 -16.99 -2.19 29.81
N LEU A 291 -16.86 -0.91 30.16
CA LEU A 291 -15.82 -0.45 31.08
C LEU A 291 -16.18 -0.78 32.54
N ASP A 292 -17.46 -0.70 32.87
CA ASP A 292 -18.01 -1.09 34.17
C ASP A 292 -19.50 -1.50 34.06
N ALA A 293 -20.22 -1.54 35.18
CA ALA A 293 -21.62 -1.97 35.22
C ALA A 293 -22.60 -1.05 34.48
N ASN A 294 -22.26 0.23 34.29
CA ASN A 294 -23.11 1.23 33.67
C ASN A 294 -22.41 1.99 32.54
N THR A 295 -21.11 1.80 32.33
CA THR A 295 -20.35 2.51 31.31
C THR A 295 -20.05 1.62 30.10
N VAL A 296 -20.45 2.07 28.91
CA VAL A 296 -20.13 1.44 27.62
C VAL A 296 -19.21 2.37 26.83
N LEU A 297 -18.09 1.85 26.33
CA LEU A 297 -17.26 2.52 25.34
C LEU A 297 -17.68 2.03 23.95
N LEU A 298 -18.13 2.94 23.10
CA LEU A 298 -18.33 2.69 21.68
C LEU A 298 -17.15 3.25 20.91
N THR A 299 -16.60 2.46 19.98
CA THR A 299 -15.54 2.89 19.09
C THR A 299 -15.92 2.53 17.66
N PHE A 300 -15.81 3.46 16.72
CA PHE A 300 -16.07 3.19 15.31
C PHE A 300 -15.30 4.10 14.37
N ASP A 301 -14.97 3.60 13.19
CA ASP A 301 -14.26 4.36 12.18
C ASP A 301 -15.23 4.95 11.14
N ARG A 302 -15.06 6.23 10.80
CA ARG A 302 -15.83 6.90 9.74
C ARG A 302 -14.91 7.67 8.79
N PRO A 303 -15.33 7.93 7.54
CA PRO A 303 -14.62 8.87 6.67
C PRO A 303 -14.56 10.28 7.28
N THR A 304 -13.42 10.94 7.11
CA THR A 304 -13.23 12.34 7.52
C THR A 304 -13.98 13.28 6.58
N GLY A 305 -14.47 14.40 7.10
CA GLY A 305 -15.07 15.47 6.29
C GLY A 305 -16.44 15.16 5.68
N LEU A 306 -17.13 14.12 6.14
CA LEU A 306 -18.51 13.82 5.74
C LEU A 306 -19.45 14.99 6.06
N GLN A 307 -20.29 15.31 5.09
CA GLN A 307 -21.34 16.31 5.18
C GLN A 307 -22.70 15.63 5.26
N GLY A 308 -23.62 16.21 6.02
CA GLY A 308 -24.99 15.70 6.10
C GLY A 308 -25.13 14.37 6.85
N VAL A 309 -24.15 13.96 7.65
CA VAL A 309 -24.21 12.72 8.45
C VAL A 309 -24.07 13.04 9.94
N GLY A 310 -24.96 12.49 10.76
CA GLY A 310 -24.89 12.52 12.20
C GLY A 310 -24.83 11.11 12.78
N TYR A 311 -24.13 10.96 13.91
CA TYR A 311 -23.96 9.68 14.62
C TYR A 311 -24.59 9.74 16.03
N PRO A 312 -25.90 9.97 16.16
CA PRO A 312 -26.54 10.05 17.46
C PRO A 312 -26.42 8.73 18.22
N VAL A 313 -26.10 8.83 19.51
CA VAL A 313 -26.16 7.66 20.40
C VAL A 313 -27.47 7.66 21.16
N PHE A 314 -28.05 6.47 21.36
CA PHE A 314 -29.28 6.31 22.11
C PHE A 314 -29.13 5.29 23.24
N GLY A 315 -29.81 5.56 24.35
CA GLY A 315 -29.97 4.65 25.47
C GLY A 315 -31.44 4.23 25.64
N ALA A 316 -31.66 3.02 26.17
CA ALA A 316 -33.00 2.52 26.46
C ALA A 316 -32.99 1.51 27.62
N THR A 317 -34.13 1.35 28.29
CA THR A 317 -34.38 0.27 29.27
C THR A 317 -35.07 -0.95 28.66
N ALA A 318 -35.55 -0.81 27.42
CA ALA A 318 -36.18 -1.84 26.61
C ALA A 318 -35.99 -1.53 25.10
N LEU A 319 -36.04 -2.54 24.24
CA LEU A 319 -35.73 -2.40 22.80
C LEU A 319 -36.71 -1.51 21.98
N GLY A 320 -37.76 -0.96 22.58
CA GLY A 320 -38.78 -0.15 21.91
C GLY A 320 -38.77 1.35 22.26
N GLU A 321 -38.12 1.77 23.34
CA GLU A 321 -38.19 3.15 23.85
C GLU A 321 -36.78 3.76 23.93
N TRP A 322 -36.37 4.41 22.84
CA TRP A 322 -35.02 4.95 22.69
C TRP A 322 -34.98 6.45 23.01
N GLN A 323 -34.05 6.84 23.87
CA GLN A 323 -33.75 8.23 24.19
C GLN A 323 -32.39 8.60 23.61
N ARG A 324 -32.31 9.72 22.88
CA ARG A 324 -31.03 10.29 22.42
C ARG A 324 -30.21 10.73 23.62
N LEU A 325 -28.93 10.35 23.64
CA LEU A 325 -27.97 10.73 24.67
C LEU A 325 -27.05 11.80 24.09
N ASP A 326 -26.93 12.91 24.81
CA ASP A 326 -25.98 13.98 24.48
C ASP A 326 -24.64 13.66 25.15
N VAL A 327 -23.80 12.93 24.42
CA VAL A 327 -22.48 12.48 24.87
C VAL A 327 -21.40 13.09 24.00
N PRO A 328 -20.30 13.59 24.58
CA PRO A 328 -19.18 14.07 23.78
C PRO A 328 -18.51 12.89 23.06
N GLU A 329 -18.12 13.12 21.82
CA GLU A 329 -17.23 12.23 21.07
C GLU A 329 -15.80 12.74 21.12
N SER A 330 -14.83 11.82 21.03
CA SER A 330 -13.44 12.13 20.70
C SER A 330 -13.08 11.47 19.39
N THR A 331 -12.31 12.14 18.54
CA THR A 331 -11.84 11.59 17.27
C THR A 331 -10.32 11.50 17.21
N GLU A 332 -9.82 10.45 16.55
CA GLU A 332 -8.41 10.23 16.23
C GLU A 332 -8.27 10.06 14.71
N ASP A 333 -7.46 10.91 14.06
CA ASP A 333 -7.18 10.80 12.62
C ASP A 333 -6.28 9.58 12.38
N LEU A 334 -6.72 8.68 11.49
CA LEU A 334 -6.01 7.45 11.15
C LEU A 334 -5.01 7.63 9.98
N GLY A 335 -4.91 8.84 9.41
CA GLY A 335 -3.97 9.15 8.33
C GLY A 335 -4.29 8.50 6.98
N ASN A 336 -5.45 7.86 6.87
CA ASN A 336 -5.94 7.18 5.67
C ASN A 336 -7.25 7.78 5.14
N GLY A 337 -7.58 9.00 5.55
CA GLY A 337 -8.84 9.67 5.24
C GLY A 337 -10.02 9.24 6.12
N ARG A 338 -9.80 8.37 7.11
CA ARG A 338 -10.77 7.99 8.15
C ARG A 338 -10.35 8.53 9.51
N GLU A 339 -11.31 8.66 10.39
CA GLU A 339 -11.09 8.93 11.81
C GLU A 339 -11.75 7.85 12.65
N GLN A 340 -11.09 7.47 13.75
CA GLN A 340 -11.69 6.65 14.79
C GLN A 340 -12.44 7.54 15.77
N VAL A 341 -13.73 7.30 15.92
CA VAL A 341 -14.61 7.98 16.87
C VAL A 341 -14.76 7.12 18.10
N THR A 342 -14.53 7.70 19.27
CA THR A 342 -14.77 7.07 20.56
C THR A 342 -15.83 7.84 21.34
N VAL A 343 -16.81 7.10 21.86
CA VAL A 343 -17.92 7.65 22.65
C VAL A 343 -18.08 6.84 23.93
N GLN A 344 -17.92 7.49 25.07
CA GLN A 344 -18.16 6.87 26.37
C GLN A 344 -19.57 7.18 26.87
N LEU A 345 -20.38 6.15 27.03
CA LEU A 345 -21.78 6.24 27.45
C LEU A 345 -21.92 5.90 28.92
N ASP A 346 -22.42 6.84 29.71
CA ASP A 346 -22.89 6.58 31.07
C ASP A 346 -24.39 6.26 31.05
N LEU A 347 -24.72 4.99 31.27
CA LEU A 347 -26.09 4.49 31.31
C LEU A 347 -26.71 4.54 32.72
N SER A 348 -26.03 5.12 33.71
CA SER A 348 -26.57 5.26 35.08
C SER A 348 -27.88 6.08 35.13
N GLY A 349 -28.06 6.99 34.16
CA GLY A 349 -29.30 7.75 33.94
C GLY A 349 -30.44 6.98 33.28
N VAL A 350 -30.24 5.71 32.91
CA VAL A 350 -31.20 4.83 32.25
C VAL A 350 -31.68 3.75 33.25
N PRO A 351 -32.64 4.06 34.14
CA PRO A 351 -33.01 3.18 35.25
C PRO A 351 -33.79 1.95 34.76
N GLY A 352 -33.21 0.76 34.86
CA GLY A 352 -33.89 -0.49 34.50
C GLY A 352 -33.10 -1.75 34.88
N PRO A 353 -33.74 -2.93 34.88
CA PRO A 353 -33.06 -4.21 35.09
C PRO A 353 -32.16 -4.61 33.91
N SER A 354 -32.35 -3.98 32.76
CA SER A 354 -31.53 -4.09 31.56
C SER A 354 -31.34 -2.69 30.97
N GLN A 355 -30.17 -2.46 30.37
CA GLN A 355 -29.85 -1.22 29.67
C GLN A 355 -29.37 -1.60 28.27
N PHE A 356 -29.76 -0.79 27.28
CA PHE A 356 -29.42 -0.96 25.88
C PHE A 356 -28.82 0.33 25.39
N ALA A 357 -27.80 0.22 24.53
CA ALA A 357 -27.22 1.32 23.79
C ALA A 357 -27.27 1.00 22.29
N ARG A 358 -27.41 2.03 21.46
CA ARG A 358 -27.22 1.90 20.00
C ARG A 358 -26.58 3.15 19.43
N LEU A 359 -25.77 2.97 18.40
CA LEU A 359 -25.36 4.02 17.48
C LEU A 359 -26.43 4.14 16.39
N GLY A 360 -26.92 5.34 16.14
CA GLY A 360 -27.73 5.63 14.96
C GLY A 360 -26.90 6.35 13.90
N VAL A 361 -27.39 6.31 12.67
CA VAL A 361 -26.89 7.12 11.55
C VAL A 361 -28.08 7.96 11.07
N GLU A 362 -27.93 9.28 11.05
CA GLU A 362 -28.99 10.20 10.63
C GLU A 362 -28.50 11.14 9.54
N MET A 363 -29.38 11.45 8.60
CA MET A 363 -29.12 12.46 7.58
C MET A 363 -29.38 13.84 8.20
N LEU A 364 -28.35 14.68 8.19
CA LEU A 364 -28.42 16.06 8.62
C LEU A 364 -28.77 16.98 7.42
N PRO A 365 -29.49 18.09 7.67
CA PRO A 365 -29.94 19.01 6.63
C PRO A 365 -28.83 19.84 5.98
#